data_AF-A0A5M3PW77-F1
#
_entry.id   AF-A0A5M3PW77-F1
#
_cell.length_a   1.000
_cell.length_b   1.000
_cell.length_c   1.000
_cell.angle_alpha   90.00
_cell.angle_beta   90.00
_cell.angle_gamma   90.00
#
_symmetry.space_group_name_H-M   'P 1'
#
loop_
_entity.id
_entity.type
_entity.pdbx_description
1 polymer ?
#
loop_
_entity_poly.entity_id
_entity_poly.type
_entity_poly.pdbx_seq_one_letter_code
_entity_poly.pdbx_strand_id
1 'polypeptide(L)'
;MRQRAYGYAAATLFCLGIAPAAQAELKPISEETMGEVTGQAFMQIENIPGDTHAFTRMTLTMDVETRMNVDDVQAGDIDGGVDFAAQHVALGHIARNDGEQFNGRTYSAGDTVHFEAFKPYIELAEDPAEGKLSGFRMGFEQARGSVSSLTSSFSGDIGLKLVSGGQEYDATLFDENAQATNYRASHIGINDPAAAPADCTAGSETNCAPLTHLQSITVGEEGVDGVTDFTSDFFIGFQREGVDWQSPDGATVINAGKGVFINLPTSMKVDMSQLITQGVDRLQTHRDDMGTRLF
;
A
#
# COMPACT_ATOMS: atom_id res chain seq x y z
N MET A 1 44.31 51.81 12.87
CA MET A 1 43.29 50.93 12.27
C MET A 1 43.61 49.44 12.53
N ARG A 2 43.62 48.97 13.78
CA ARG A 2 43.91 47.55 14.09
C ARG A 2 43.20 46.99 15.34
N GLN A 3 42.34 47.76 15.99
CA GLN A 3 41.59 47.33 17.18
C GLN A 3 40.09 47.14 16.94
N ARG A 4 39.55 47.55 15.78
CA ARG A 4 38.12 47.35 15.44
C ARG A 4 37.82 46.03 14.71
N ALA A 5 38.84 45.31 14.24
CA ALA A 5 38.66 44.04 13.52
C ALA A 5 38.43 42.83 14.45
N TYR A 6 38.91 42.87 15.69
CA TYR A 6 38.77 41.76 16.64
C TYR A 6 37.38 41.69 17.30
N GLY A 7 36.67 42.82 17.41
CA GLY A 7 35.33 42.85 18.01
C GLY A 7 34.26 42.18 17.14
N TYR A 8 34.35 42.31 15.82
CA TYR A 8 33.39 41.70 14.90
C TYR A 8 33.64 40.20 14.67
N ALA A 9 34.89 39.74 14.81
CA ALA A 9 35.23 38.31 14.73
C ALA A 9 34.73 37.53 15.97
N ALA A 10 34.76 38.15 17.16
CA ALA A 10 34.25 37.53 18.38
C ALA A 10 32.72 37.39 18.38
N ALA A 11 31.99 38.37 17.82
CA ALA A 11 30.53 38.31 17.73
C ALA A 11 30.02 37.31 16.68
N THR A 12 30.77 37.08 15.59
CA THR A 12 30.39 36.09 14.56
C THR A 12 30.68 34.64 14.99
N LEU A 13 31.73 34.40 15.78
CA LEU A 13 32.00 33.07 16.37
C LEU A 13 31.00 32.69 17.48
N PHE A 14 30.43 33.65 18.20
CA PHE A 14 29.44 33.36 19.26
C PHE A 14 28.05 33.00 18.70
N CYS A 15 27.68 33.52 17.52
CA CYS A 15 26.38 33.23 16.90
C CYS A 15 26.33 31.91 16.10
N LEU A 16 27.48 31.31 15.77
CA LEU A 16 27.56 29.99 15.10
C LEU A 16 27.46 28.81 16.08
N GLY A 17 27.43 29.06 17.40
CA GLY A 17 27.32 28.02 18.44
C GLY A 17 25.89 27.64 18.82
N ILE A 18 24.88 28.27 18.22
CA ILE A 18 23.46 27.99 18.49
C ILE A 18 22.83 27.39 17.23
N ALA A 19 23.40 26.28 16.76
CA ALA A 19 22.65 25.39 15.89
C ALA A 19 21.66 24.61 16.78
N PRO A 20 20.34 24.64 16.53
CA PRO A 20 19.46 23.66 17.16
C PRO A 20 19.94 22.30 16.68
N ALA A 21 20.58 21.54 17.58
CA ALA A 21 20.80 20.13 17.35
C ALA A 21 19.40 19.52 17.18
N ALA A 22 19.09 19.06 15.97
CA ALA A 22 17.91 18.25 15.74
C ALA A 22 18.10 16.95 16.54
N GLN A 23 17.60 16.93 17.76
CA GLN A 23 17.50 15.72 18.57
C GLN A 23 16.30 14.91 18.04
N ALA A 24 16.47 14.31 16.85
CA ALA A 24 15.67 13.18 16.44
C ALA A 24 16.22 11.93 17.14
N GLU A 25 16.22 11.94 18.47
CA GLU A 25 16.57 10.77 19.25
C GLU A 25 15.27 9.96 19.43
N LEU A 26 15.26 8.74 18.89
CA LEU A 26 14.18 7.78 19.14
C LEU A 26 14.19 7.45 20.62
N LYS A 27 13.45 8.23 21.44
CA LYS A 27 13.36 7.99 22.87
C LYS A 27 12.51 6.73 23.07
N PRO A 28 13.07 5.66 23.67
CA PRO A 28 12.28 4.48 23.97
C PRO A 28 11.11 4.88 24.88
N ILE A 29 9.94 4.27 24.65
CA ILE A 29 8.75 4.46 25.46
C ILE A 29 9.10 4.21 26.94
N SER A 30 8.71 5.13 27.82
CA SER A 30 9.02 5.01 29.24
C SER A 30 8.22 3.86 29.88
N GLU A 31 8.76 3.21 30.91
CA GLU A 31 8.03 2.16 31.65
C GLU A 31 6.67 2.62 32.20
N GLU A 32 6.54 3.91 32.53
CA GLU A 32 5.27 4.51 32.97
C GLU A 32 4.23 4.53 31.84
N THR A 33 4.64 4.96 30.65
CA THR A 33 3.81 4.91 29.44
C THR A 33 3.55 3.47 28.97
N MET A 34 4.52 2.57 29.18
CA MET A 34 4.37 1.13 28.92
C MET A 34 3.39 0.50 29.92
N GLY A 35 3.27 1.04 31.13
CA GLY A 35 2.30 0.65 32.14
C GLY A 35 0.87 1.13 31.87
N GLU A 36 0.69 2.16 31.04
CA GLU A 36 -0.62 2.57 30.52
C GLU A 36 -1.15 1.61 29.44
N VAL A 37 -0.25 0.86 28.77
CA VAL A 37 -0.60 -0.17 27.80
C VAL A 37 -0.98 -1.46 28.55
N THR A 38 -2.23 -1.54 28.98
CA THR A 38 -2.82 -2.76 29.54
C THR A 38 -3.65 -3.45 28.45
N GLY A 39 -3.22 -4.64 28.00
CA GLY A 39 -3.97 -5.45 27.05
C GLY A 39 -3.57 -6.93 27.12
N GLN A 40 -4.55 -7.82 27.15
CA GLN A 40 -4.31 -9.25 26.94
C GLN A 40 -4.36 -9.49 25.42
N ALA A 41 -3.22 -9.38 24.75
CA ALA A 41 -3.13 -9.77 23.34
C ALA A 41 -3.15 -11.30 23.27
N PHE A 42 -4.28 -11.87 22.84
CA PHE A 42 -4.36 -13.29 22.53
C PHE A 42 -3.77 -13.53 21.14
N MET A 43 -2.77 -14.41 21.07
CA MET A 43 -2.22 -14.92 19.82
C MET A 43 -2.87 -16.29 19.54
N GLN A 44 -3.49 -16.41 18.37
CA GLN A 44 -3.98 -17.67 17.82
C GLN A 44 -2.92 -18.21 16.87
N ILE A 45 -2.60 -19.50 17.01
CA ILE A 45 -1.66 -20.20 16.12
C ILE A 45 -2.39 -21.37 15.49
N GLU A 46 -2.36 -21.44 14.16
CA GLU A 46 -3.07 -22.44 13.37
C GLU A 46 -2.14 -23.05 12.35
N ASN A 47 -2.25 -24.38 12.17
CA ASN A 47 -1.59 -25.09 11.09
C ASN A 47 -2.61 -25.38 10.01
N ILE A 48 -2.41 -24.82 8.81
CA ILE A 48 -3.31 -24.96 7.68
C ILE A 48 -2.61 -25.88 6.67
N PRO A 49 -3.18 -27.06 6.37
CA PRO A 49 -2.60 -27.93 5.34
C PRO A 49 -2.81 -27.30 3.95
N GLY A 50 -1.78 -27.36 3.12
CA GLY A 50 -1.86 -27.05 1.70
C GLY A 50 -1.33 -28.22 0.85
N ASP A 51 -1.52 -28.12 -0.46
CA ASP A 51 -1.08 -29.16 -1.41
C ASP A 51 0.45 -29.19 -1.52
N THR A 52 1.06 -28.04 -1.84
CA THR A 52 2.50 -27.90 -2.04
C THR A 52 3.24 -27.48 -0.77
N HIS A 53 2.61 -26.64 0.07
CA HIS A 53 3.20 -26.10 1.28
C HIS A 53 2.33 -26.37 2.51
N ALA A 54 2.96 -26.52 3.68
CA ALA A 54 2.29 -26.47 4.97
C ALA A 54 2.35 -25.04 5.51
N PHE A 55 1.23 -24.53 6.01
CA PHE A 55 1.14 -23.15 6.47
C PHE A 55 0.99 -23.06 7.98
N THR A 56 1.67 -22.10 8.59
CA THR A 56 1.48 -21.73 10.00
C THR A 56 1.06 -20.28 10.08
N ARG A 57 -0.17 -20.00 10.53
CA ARG A 57 -0.67 -18.65 10.74
C ARG A 57 -0.63 -18.29 12.22
N MET A 58 -0.10 -17.11 12.51
CA MET A 58 -0.08 -16.49 13.83
C MET A 58 -0.90 -15.21 13.77
N THR A 59 -2.12 -15.24 14.31
CA THR A 59 -3.05 -14.10 14.32
C THR A 59 -3.06 -13.44 15.68
N LEU A 60 -2.93 -12.11 15.73
CA LEU A 60 -3.03 -11.32 16.94
C LEU A 60 -4.45 -10.77 17.08
N THR A 61 -5.07 -10.94 18.24
CA THR A 61 -6.38 -10.31 18.52
C THR A 61 -6.17 -8.83 18.85
N MET A 62 -5.98 -8.00 17.81
CA MET A 62 -5.78 -6.56 17.93
C MET A 62 -6.48 -5.79 16.81
N ASP A 63 -6.93 -4.59 17.16
CA ASP A 63 -7.58 -3.65 16.27
C ASP A 63 -6.60 -2.50 16.00
N VAL A 64 -6.39 -2.17 14.73
CA VAL A 64 -5.41 -1.19 14.28
C VAL A 64 -6.12 -0.11 13.47
N GLU A 65 -6.12 1.11 14.00
CA GLU A 65 -6.47 2.31 13.24
C GLU A 65 -5.20 3.13 13.08
N THR A 66 -4.72 3.28 11.85
CA THR A 66 -3.42 3.91 11.61
C THR A 66 -3.45 4.90 10.46
N ARG A 67 -2.53 5.87 10.52
CA ARG A 67 -2.12 6.67 9.38
C ARG A 67 -0.61 6.60 9.27
N MET A 68 -0.12 6.12 8.15
CA MET A 68 1.31 5.93 7.89
C MET A 68 1.70 6.67 6.62
N ASN A 69 2.90 7.22 6.58
CA ASN A 69 3.50 7.79 5.38
C ASN A 69 4.94 7.31 5.26
N VAL A 70 5.34 6.95 4.04
CA VAL A 70 6.68 6.51 3.67
C VAL A 70 7.09 7.24 2.40
N ASP A 71 8.24 7.91 2.41
CA ASP A 71 8.68 8.73 1.28
C ASP A 71 9.11 7.89 0.08
N ASP A 72 9.89 6.83 0.31
CA ASP A 72 10.36 5.89 -0.72
C ASP A 72 10.34 4.47 -0.15
N VAL A 73 9.82 3.52 -0.93
CA VAL A 73 9.88 2.10 -0.61
C VAL A 73 10.29 1.32 -1.85
N GLN A 74 11.26 0.44 -1.64
CA GLN A 74 11.71 -0.54 -2.61
C GLN A 74 11.85 -1.89 -1.90
N ALA A 75 11.21 -2.91 -2.45
CA ALA A 75 11.24 -4.25 -1.90
C ALA A 75 11.39 -5.28 -3.04
N GLY A 76 12.19 -6.33 -2.80
CA GLY A 76 12.48 -7.34 -3.82
C GLY A 76 13.41 -6.84 -4.92
N ASP A 77 14.44 -6.06 -4.57
CA ASP A 77 15.52 -5.72 -5.50
C ASP A 77 16.40 -6.95 -5.75
N ILE A 78 16.08 -7.67 -6.83
CA ILE A 78 16.78 -8.87 -7.27
C ILE A 78 16.92 -8.88 -8.79
N ASP A 79 18.03 -9.43 -9.28
CA ASP A 79 18.30 -9.64 -10.70
C ASP A 79 18.16 -8.36 -11.57
N GLY A 80 18.44 -7.19 -10.98
CA GLY A 80 18.45 -5.90 -11.68
C GLY A 80 17.08 -5.24 -11.84
N GLY A 81 16.08 -5.66 -11.07
CA GLY A 81 14.79 -4.97 -10.98
C GLY A 81 14.17 -5.12 -9.59
N VAL A 82 13.15 -4.31 -9.32
CA VAL A 82 12.52 -4.22 -8.00
C VAL A 82 11.09 -4.71 -8.09
N ASP A 83 10.71 -5.69 -7.27
CA ASP A 83 9.37 -6.29 -7.28
C ASP A 83 8.28 -5.29 -6.90
N PHE A 84 8.54 -4.43 -5.91
CA PHE A 84 7.68 -3.31 -5.55
C PHE A 84 8.49 -2.04 -5.34
N ALA A 85 8.20 -1.00 -6.12
CA ALA A 85 8.82 0.31 -6.01
C ALA A 85 7.73 1.38 -6.04
N ALA A 86 7.67 2.20 -5.00
CA ALA A 86 6.71 3.28 -4.90
C ALA A 86 7.25 4.44 -4.07
N GLN A 87 6.81 5.64 -4.43
CA GLN A 87 7.09 6.85 -3.67
C GLN A 87 5.83 7.34 -2.96
N HIS A 88 6.03 8.03 -1.84
CA HIS A 88 4.96 8.67 -1.07
C HIS A 88 3.83 7.70 -0.72
N VAL A 89 4.19 6.50 -0.29
CA VAL A 89 3.21 5.50 0.15
C VAL A 89 2.55 5.99 1.41
N ALA A 90 1.23 5.93 1.45
CA ALA A 90 0.45 6.31 2.61
C ALA A 90 -0.69 5.34 2.86
N LEU A 91 -0.95 5.07 4.14
CA LEU A 91 -2.14 4.38 4.61
C LEU A 91 -2.98 5.41 5.38
N GLY A 92 -4.28 5.45 5.08
CA GLY A 92 -5.17 6.50 5.59
C GLY A 92 -4.90 7.86 4.94
N HIS A 93 -5.80 8.81 5.18
CA HIS A 93 -5.72 10.15 4.60
C HIS A 93 -6.37 11.19 5.52
N ILE A 94 -6.40 12.43 5.06
CA ILE A 94 -7.08 13.56 5.69
C ILE A 94 -8.19 13.97 4.74
N ALA A 95 -9.41 14.12 5.24
CA ALA A 95 -10.53 14.59 4.45
C ALA A 95 -10.24 16.02 3.99
N ARG A 96 -10.32 16.27 2.68
CA ARG A 96 -9.95 17.58 2.12
C ARG A 96 -11.10 18.58 2.27
N ASN A 97 -12.33 18.10 2.11
CA ASN A 97 -13.53 18.92 2.11
C ASN A 97 -14.51 18.48 3.20
N ASP A 98 -15.35 19.41 3.65
CA ASP A 98 -16.48 19.10 4.52
C ASP A 98 -17.49 18.22 3.79
N GLY A 99 -17.97 17.18 4.46
CA GLY A 99 -19.02 16.32 3.95
C GLY A 99 -18.51 15.12 3.15
N GLU A 100 -17.20 14.91 3.05
CA GLU A 100 -16.62 13.71 2.44
C GLU A 100 -17.06 12.46 3.22
N GLN A 101 -17.43 11.41 2.49
CA GLN A 101 -17.91 10.16 3.07
C GLN A 101 -16.92 9.03 2.82
N PHE A 102 -16.43 8.43 3.91
CA PHE A 102 -15.58 7.25 3.86
C PHE A 102 -16.08 6.25 4.91
N ASN A 103 -16.12 4.97 4.55
CA ASN A 103 -16.49 3.88 5.46
C ASN A 103 -17.85 4.13 6.16
N GLY A 104 -18.79 4.77 5.45
CA GLY A 104 -20.13 5.11 5.95
C GLY A 104 -20.19 6.26 6.97
N ARG A 105 -19.06 6.97 7.18
CA ARG A 105 -18.96 8.14 8.07
C ARG A 105 -18.75 9.39 7.25
N THR A 106 -19.32 10.51 7.70
CA THR A 106 -19.08 11.84 7.12
C THR A 106 -17.98 12.54 7.90
N TYR A 107 -17.01 13.10 7.19
CA TYR A 107 -15.85 13.79 7.75
C TYR A 107 -15.90 15.28 7.43
N SER A 108 -15.35 16.10 8.32
CA SER A 108 -15.06 17.51 8.09
C SER A 108 -13.68 17.70 7.47
N ALA A 109 -13.47 18.82 6.80
CA ALA A 109 -12.17 19.17 6.25
C ALA A 109 -11.10 19.18 7.37
N GLY A 110 -10.00 18.46 7.14
CA GLY A 110 -8.91 18.30 8.09
C GLY A 110 -9.05 17.11 9.05
N ASP A 111 -10.19 16.39 9.03
CA ASP A 111 -10.35 15.18 9.83
C ASP A 111 -9.46 14.05 9.31
N THR A 112 -8.94 13.23 10.22
CA THR A 112 -8.16 12.04 9.85
C THR A 112 -9.09 10.87 9.56
N VAL A 113 -8.92 10.28 8.38
CA VAL A 113 -9.54 9.02 7.96
C VAL A 113 -8.48 7.92 8.07
N HIS A 114 -8.62 7.07 9.09
CA HIS A 114 -7.67 6.00 9.35
C HIS A 114 -7.80 4.84 8.36
N PHE A 115 -6.68 4.16 8.09
CA PHE A 115 -6.73 2.79 7.60
C PHE A 115 -7.11 1.89 8.77
N GLU A 116 -8.20 1.16 8.63
CA GLU A 116 -8.78 0.29 9.65
C GLU A 116 -8.40 -1.15 9.33
N ALA A 117 -7.74 -1.82 10.28
CA ALA A 117 -7.27 -3.17 10.10
C ALA A 117 -7.44 -3.98 11.38
N PHE A 118 -8.07 -5.14 11.30
CA PHE A 118 -8.38 -5.99 12.44
C PHE A 118 -7.69 -7.32 12.28
N LYS A 119 -7.19 -7.82 13.41
CA LYS A 119 -6.52 -9.10 13.52
C LYS A 119 -5.37 -9.28 12.52
N PRO A 120 -4.28 -8.51 12.67
CA PRO A 120 -3.07 -8.75 11.89
C PRO A 120 -2.56 -10.17 12.11
N TYR A 121 -2.05 -10.75 11.04
CA TYR A 121 -1.43 -12.06 11.08
C TYR A 121 -0.08 -12.07 10.36
N ILE A 122 0.76 -13.00 10.78
CA ILE A 122 1.92 -13.46 10.01
C ILE A 122 1.65 -14.91 9.65
N GLU A 123 1.80 -15.27 8.39
CA GLU A 123 1.65 -16.65 7.91
C GLU A 123 2.94 -17.11 7.24
N LEU A 124 3.43 -18.27 7.65
CA LEU A 124 4.61 -18.92 7.11
C LEU A 124 4.18 -20.02 6.15
N ALA A 125 4.88 -20.17 5.02
CA ALA A 125 4.76 -21.29 4.11
C ALA A 125 6.04 -22.12 4.16
N GLU A 126 5.91 -23.41 4.47
CA GLU A 126 7.02 -24.35 4.55
C GLU A 126 6.85 -25.47 3.54
N ASP A 127 7.95 -25.84 2.87
CA ASP A 127 8.03 -27.07 2.09
C ASP A 127 8.03 -28.26 3.07
N PRO A 128 6.98 -29.12 3.06
CA PRO A 128 6.87 -30.23 3.99
C PRO A 128 7.86 -31.37 3.71
N ALA A 129 8.42 -31.46 2.50
CA ALA A 129 9.42 -32.46 2.13
C ALA A 129 10.82 -32.06 2.60
N GLU A 130 11.17 -30.78 2.51
CA GLU A 130 12.49 -30.27 2.90
C GLU A 130 12.53 -29.69 4.33
N GLY A 131 11.38 -29.34 4.91
CA GLY A 131 11.28 -28.65 6.19
C GLY A 131 11.88 -27.24 6.15
N LYS A 132 11.76 -26.55 5.02
CA LYS A 132 12.35 -25.22 4.79
C LYS A 132 11.27 -24.18 4.56
N LEU A 133 11.53 -22.96 5.02
CA LEU A 133 10.69 -21.80 4.74
C LEU A 133 10.76 -21.44 3.25
N SER A 134 9.61 -21.55 2.58
CA SER A 134 9.38 -21.14 1.19
C SER A 134 9.01 -19.66 1.10
N GLY A 135 8.31 -19.14 2.10
CA GLY A 135 7.98 -17.71 2.20
C GLY A 135 7.19 -17.37 3.45
N PHE A 136 6.91 -16.09 3.64
CA PHE A 136 5.97 -15.61 4.64
C PHE A 136 5.14 -14.45 4.09
N ARG A 137 3.95 -14.25 4.62
CA ARG A 137 3.14 -13.05 4.36
C ARG A 137 2.65 -12.43 5.65
N MET A 138 2.33 -11.14 5.55
CA MET A 138 1.73 -10.36 6.62
C MET A 138 0.47 -9.71 6.06
N GLY A 139 -0.63 -9.82 6.79
CA GLY A 139 -1.91 -9.27 6.36
C GLY A 139 -2.84 -9.05 7.54
N PHE A 140 -4.11 -8.82 7.26
CA PHE A 140 -5.16 -8.64 8.25
C PHE A 140 -6.35 -9.53 7.87
N GLU A 141 -7.04 -10.11 8.86
CA GLU A 141 -8.30 -10.82 8.56
C GLU A 141 -9.38 -9.87 8.05
N GLN A 142 -9.28 -8.58 8.40
CA GLN A 142 -10.18 -7.54 7.93
C GLN A 142 -9.38 -6.26 7.73
N ALA A 143 -9.40 -5.69 6.53
CA ALA A 143 -8.79 -4.40 6.23
C ALA A 143 -9.75 -3.54 5.41
N ARG A 144 -9.72 -2.23 5.65
CA ARG A 144 -10.30 -1.24 4.74
C ARG A 144 -9.63 0.12 4.89
N GLY A 145 -9.75 0.93 3.85
CA GLY A 145 -9.32 2.33 3.87
C GLY A 145 -8.41 2.67 2.71
N SER A 146 -7.88 3.88 2.71
CA SER A 146 -7.10 4.37 1.58
C SER A 146 -5.64 3.93 1.62
N VAL A 147 -5.13 3.54 0.45
CA VAL A 147 -3.71 3.38 0.15
C VAL A 147 -3.37 4.36 -0.97
N SER A 148 -2.43 5.26 -0.73
CA SER A 148 -1.99 6.23 -1.74
C SER A 148 -0.51 6.05 -2.05
N SER A 149 -0.11 6.10 -3.32
CA SER A 149 1.30 5.94 -3.72
C SER A 149 1.55 6.49 -5.12
N LEU A 150 2.82 6.69 -5.47
CA LEU A 150 3.27 6.78 -6.86
C LEU A 150 4.06 5.51 -7.17
N THR A 151 3.37 4.51 -7.71
CA THR A 151 3.94 3.18 -7.96
C THR A 151 4.58 3.12 -9.34
N SER A 152 5.86 2.73 -9.39
CA SER A 152 6.62 2.56 -10.64
C SER A 152 6.88 1.09 -10.98
N SER A 153 6.86 0.20 -9.99
CA SER A 153 6.92 -1.25 -10.17
C SER A 153 6.02 -1.93 -9.15
N PHE A 154 5.21 -2.89 -9.60
CA PHE A 154 4.28 -3.63 -8.75
C PHE A 154 4.26 -5.11 -9.11
N SER A 155 4.47 -5.96 -8.12
CA SER A 155 4.30 -7.40 -8.21
C SER A 155 3.21 -7.82 -7.25
N GLY A 156 2.16 -8.46 -7.75
CA GLY A 156 0.94 -8.60 -6.98
C GLY A 156 -0.32 -8.59 -7.82
N ASP A 157 -1.44 -8.44 -7.12
CA ASP A 157 -2.76 -8.27 -7.71
C ASP A 157 -3.39 -6.97 -7.19
N ILE A 158 -4.12 -6.27 -8.08
CA ILE A 158 -4.94 -5.12 -7.74
C ILE A 158 -6.36 -5.43 -8.19
N GLY A 159 -7.29 -5.56 -7.24
CA GLY A 159 -8.69 -5.94 -7.48
C GLY A 159 -9.55 -4.86 -8.14
N LEU A 160 -8.98 -4.00 -9.00
CA LEU A 160 -9.65 -2.86 -9.60
C LEU A 160 -10.59 -3.31 -10.73
N LYS A 161 -11.75 -2.66 -10.84
CA LYS A 161 -12.62 -2.75 -12.02
C LYS A 161 -12.42 -1.51 -12.90
N LEU A 162 -12.27 -1.73 -14.21
CA LEU A 162 -12.13 -0.67 -15.20
C LEU A 162 -13.40 -0.58 -16.06
N VAL A 163 -13.88 0.63 -16.27
CA VAL A 163 -15.08 0.88 -17.09
C VAL A 163 -14.66 1.46 -18.44
N SER A 164 -15.07 0.83 -19.54
CA SER A 164 -14.83 1.33 -20.89
C SER A 164 -16.08 1.12 -21.75
N GLY A 165 -16.57 2.19 -22.39
CA GLY A 165 -17.80 2.14 -23.19
C GLY A 165 -19.05 1.72 -22.40
N GLY A 166 -19.05 1.92 -21.07
CA GLY A 166 -20.14 1.49 -20.20
C GLY A 166 -20.15 -0.01 -19.86
N GLN A 167 -19.08 -0.74 -20.14
CA GLN A 167 -18.86 -2.12 -19.69
C GLN A 167 -17.78 -2.16 -18.63
N GLU A 168 -17.93 -3.04 -17.64
CA GLU A 168 -16.95 -3.27 -16.57
C GLU A 168 -16.03 -4.44 -16.93
N TYR A 169 -14.74 -4.28 -16.69
CA TYR A 169 -13.70 -5.27 -16.93
C TYR A 169 -12.85 -5.43 -15.67
N ASP A 170 -12.34 -6.64 -15.44
CA ASP A 170 -11.27 -6.85 -14.47
C ASP A 170 -9.99 -6.18 -14.95
N ALA A 171 -9.37 -5.39 -14.08
CA ALA A 171 -8.09 -4.79 -14.39
C ALA A 171 -7.02 -5.87 -14.51
N THR A 172 -6.16 -5.71 -15.51
CA THR A 172 -4.98 -6.53 -15.73
C THR A 172 -3.75 -5.66 -15.59
N LEU A 173 -2.74 -6.17 -14.89
CA LEU A 173 -1.43 -5.55 -14.79
C LEU A 173 -0.59 -5.87 -16.03
N PHE A 174 0.20 -4.90 -16.48
CA PHE A 174 1.00 -4.97 -17.70
C PHE A 174 2.42 -4.48 -17.48
N ASP A 175 3.34 -5.01 -18.29
CA ASP A 175 4.65 -4.40 -18.51
C ASP A 175 4.55 -3.19 -19.46
N GLU A 176 5.69 -2.57 -19.75
CA GLU A 176 5.77 -1.41 -20.65
C GLU A 176 5.37 -1.73 -22.11
N ASN A 177 5.33 -3.01 -22.49
CA ASN A 177 5.03 -3.48 -23.84
C ASN A 177 3.60 -4.05 -23.96
N ALA A 178 2.71 -3.70 -23.02
CA ALA A 178 1.35 -4.22 -22.94
C ALA A 178 1.27 -5.76 -22.85
N GLN A 179 2.28 -6.41 -22.28
CA GLN A 179 2.21 -7.83 -21.94
C GLN A 179 1.65 -8.01 -20.53
N ALA A 180 0.60 -8.80 -20.41
CA ALA A 180 -0.03 -9.08 -19.12
C ALA A 180 0.96 -9.77 -18.17
N THR A 181 1.10 -9.23 -16.97
CA THR A 181 2.04 -9.73 -15.96
C THR A 181 1.57 -9.32 -14.57
N ASN A 182 1.78 -10.18 -13.57
CA ASN A 182 1.65 -9.84 -12.15
C ASN A 182 3.02 -9.67 -11.46
N TYR A 183 4.10 -9.59 -12.25
CA TYR A 183 5.47 -9.45 -11.79
C TYR A 183 6.08 -8.19 -12.40
N ARG A 184 6.46 -7.24 -11.54
CA ARG A 184 7.10 -5.96 -11.88
C ARG A 184 6.33 -5.18 -12.96
N ALA A 185 5.00 -5.18 -12.84
CA ALA A 185 4.13 -4.41 -13.69
C ALA A 185 4.41 -2.92 -13.49
N SER A 186 4.37 -2.17 -14.59
CA SER A 186 4.47 -0.70 -14.60
C SER A 186 3.17 -0.05 -15.05
N HIS A 187 2.23 -0.84 -15.59
CA HIS A 187 0.97 -0.39 -16.16
C HIS A 187 -0.21 -1.24 -15.67
N ILE A 188 -1.41 -0.70 -15.83
CA ILE A 188 -2.69 -1.36 -15.55
C ILE A 188 -3.70 -1.01 -16.64
N GLY A 189 -4.57 -1.96 -17.01
CA GLY A 189 -5.47 -1.79 -18.14
C GLY A 189 -6.46 -2.93 -18.31
N ILE A 190 -7.02 -3.06 -19.50
CA ILE A 190 -8.02 -4.08 -19.84
C ILE A 190 -7.40 -5.11 -20.78
N ASN A 191 -7.46 -6.39 -20.40
CA ASN A 191 -7.06 -7.52 -21.24
C ASN A 191 -8.26 -8.44 -21.55
N ASP A 192 -9.21 -7.94 -22.33
CA ASP A 192 -10.43 -8.70 -22.68
C ASP A 192 -10.63 -8.74 -24.20
N PRO A 193 -10.94 -9.91 -24.80
CA PRO A 193 -11.21 -10.04 -26.23
C PRO A 193 -12.38 -9.19 -26.76
N ALA A 194 -13.30 -8.77 -25.90
CA ALA A 194 -14.41 -7.89 -26.23
C ALA A 194 -14.04 -6.40 -26.15
N ALA A 195 -12.86 -6.05 -25.66
CA ALA A 195 -12.34 -4.68 -25.63
C ALA A 195 -11.32 -4.44 -26.76
N ALA A 196 -11.05 -3.17 -27.07
CA ALA A 196 -9.90 -2.84 -27.92
C ALA A 196 -8.59 -3.30 -27.24
N PRO A 197 -7.60 -3.81 -27.99
CA PRO A 197 -6.33 -4.24 -27.40
C PRO A 197 -5.66 -3.13 -26.59
N ALA A 198 -5.02 -3.50 -25.50
CA ALA A 198 -4.21 -2.59 -24.70
C ALA A 198 -3.01 -2.07 -25.51
N ASP A 199 -2.80 -0.76 -25.50
CA ASP A 199 -1.60 -0.08 -25.98
C ASP A 199 -1.08 0.81 -24.85
N CYS A 200 0.09 0.48 -24.31
CA CYS A 200 0.75 1.21 -23.23
C CYS A 200 1.79 2.21 -23.75
N THR A 201 1.84 2.46 -25.07
CA THR A 201 2.78 3.40 -25.67
C THR A 201 2.43 4.83 -25.29
N ALA A 202 3.38 5.52 -24.67
CA ALA A 202 3.21 6.90 -24.24
C ALA A 202 2.70 7.82 -25.37
N GLY A 203 1.58 8.50 -25.13
CA GLY A 203 0.91 9.41 -26.08
C GLY A 203 -0.01 8.74 -27.10
N SER A 204 -0.16 7.41 -27.08
CA SER A 204 -1.11 6.63 -27.90
C SER A 204 -1.94 5.65 -27.06
N GLU A 205 -2.02 5.88 -25.75
CA GLU A 205 -2.55 4.92 -24.79
C GLU A 205 -4.00 4.53 -25.11
N THR A 206 -4.27 3.23 -25.17
CA THR A 206 -5.62 2.67 -25.33
C THR A 206 -5.80 1.53 -24.35
N ASN A 207 -6.82 1.57 -23.49
CA ASN A 207 -7.09 0.52 -22.49
C ASN A 207 -5.87 0.11 -21.64
N CYS A 208 -4.90 1.02 -21.47
CA CYS A 208 -3.72 0.86 -20.64
C CYS A 208 -3.32 2.22 -20.08
N ALA A 209 -2.89 2.27 -18.83
CA ALA A 209 -2.37 3.47 -18.18
C ALA A 209 -1.19 3.11 -17.27
N PRO A 210 -0.22 4.00 -17.09
CA PRO A 210 0.88 3.77 -16.15
C PRO A 210 0.35 3.71 -14.71
N LEU A 211 0.94 2.86 -13.87
CA LEU A 211 0.53 2.72 -12.46
C LEU A 211 0.69 4.02 -11.65
N THR A 212 1.56 4.93 -12.10
CA THR A 212 1.69 6.28 -11.52
C THR A 212 0.44 7.14 -11.67
N HIS A 213 -0.50 6.76 -12.54
CA HIS A 213 -1.82 7.39 -12.64
C HIS A 213 -2.80 6.86 -11.58
N LEU A 214 -2.58 5.69 -10.99
CA LEU A 214 -3.43 5.12 -9.95
C LEU A 214 -2.90 5.55 -8.57
N GLN A 215 -3.09 6.82 -8.21
CA GLN A 215 -2.40 7.41 -7.04
C GLN A 215 -3.07 7.13 -5.71
N SER A 216 -4.33 6.68 -5.72
CA SER A 216 -5.06 6.29 -4.52
C SER A 216 -6.02 5.16 -4.83
N ILE A 217 -6.04 4.19 -3.92
CA ILE A 217 -6.88 3.00 -3.96
C ILE A 217 -7.59 2.92 -2.62
N THR A 218 -8.86 2.54 -2.63
CA THR A 218 -9.63 2.26 -1.42
C THR A 218 -9.68 0.75 -1.25
N VAL A 219 -8.92 0.23 -0.30
CA VAL A 219 -8.91 -1.18 0.06
C VAL A 219 -10.22 -1.54 0.73
N GLY A 220 -10.77 -2.69 0.37
CA GLY A 220 -12.02 -3.22 0.90
C GLY A 220 -12.92 -3.80 -0.19
N GLU A 221 -14.14 -4.16 0.19
CA GLU A 221 -15.14 -4.80 -0.67
C GLU A 221 -16.39 -3.93 -0.86
N GLU A 222 -17.18 -4.22 -1.89
CA GLU A 222 -18.42 -3.48 -2.17
C GLU A 222 -19.48 -3.87 -1.14
N GLY A 223 -19.82 -2.93 -0.24
CA GLY A 223 -20.86 -3.13 0.77
C GLY A 223 -22.27 -2.84 0.25
N VAL A 224 -23.26 -3.19 1.08
CA VAL A 224 -24.69 -3.25 0.70
C VAL A 224 -25.31 -1.87 0.37
N ASP A 225 -24.67 -0.77 0.79
CA ASP A 225 -25.15 0.61 0.63
C ASP A 225 -24.16 1.53 -0.12
N GLY A 226 -23.25 0.97 -0.91
CA GLY A 226 -22.18 1.74 -1.57
C GLY A 226 -21.07 2.20 -0.61
N VAL A 227 -21.09 1.70 0.62
CA VAL A 227 -20.02 1.85 1.60
C VAL A 227 -19.00 0.73 1.38
N THR A 228 -17.71 1.06 1.45
CA THR A 228 -16.65 0.05 1.42
C THR A 228 -16.64 -0.77 2.71
N ASP A 229 -16.90 -2.07 2.58
CA ASP A 229 -16.81 -3.05 3.66
C ASP A 229 -15.37 -3.60 3.79
N PHE A 230 -15.12 -4.33 4.86
CA PHE A 230 -13.82 -4.95 5.11
C PHE A 230 -13.56 -6.09 4.14
N THR A 231 -12.31 -6.19 3.69
CA THR A 231 -11.80 -7.35 2.95
C THR A 231 -10.87 -8.19 3.80
N SER A 232 -10.85 -9.50 3.57
CA SER A 232 -9.89 -10.42 4.20
C SER A 232 -8.60 -10.62 3.42
N ASP A 233 -8.51 -10.04 2.22
CA ASP A 233 -7.52 -10.51 1.25
C ASP A 233 -6.30 -9.57 1.15
N PHE A 234 -6.27 -8.47 1.89
CA PHE A 234 -5.11 -7.57 1.91
C PHE A 234 -3.90 -8.22 2.59
N PHE A 235 -2.80 -8.40 1.86
CA PHE A 235 -1.53 -8.85 2.42
C PHE A 235 -0.32 -8.42 1.58
N ILE A 236 0.85 -8.48 2.21
CA ILE A 236 2.16 -8.44 1.55
C ILE A 236 2.92 -9.74 1.85
N GLY A 237 3.39 -10.40 0.79
CA GLY A 237 4.13 -11.67 0.82
C GLY A 237 5.57 -11.51 0.38
N PHE A 238 6.44 -12.32 0.97
CA PHE A 238 7.86 -12.47 0.66
C PHE A 238 8.17 -13.96 0.52
N GLN A 239 8.45 -14.40 -0.70
CA GLN A 239 8.63 -15.82 -1.00
C GLN A 239 9.83 -16.08 -1.90
N ARG A 240 10.46 -17.22 -1.70
CA ARG A 240 11.66 -17.67 -2.43
C ARG A 240 11.33 -18.46 -3.69
N GLU A 241 10.07 -18.88 -3.79
CA GLU A 241 9.47 -19.66 -4.87
C GLU A 241 7.98 -19.32 -4.98
N GLY A 242 7.25 -19.97 -5.89
CA GLY A 242 5.80 -19.80 -5.98
C GLY A 242 5.09 -20.37 -4.76
N VAL A 243 4.15 -19.61 -4.19
CA VAL A 243 3.35 -20.02 -3.03
C VAL A 243 1.87 -19.73 -3.30
N ASP A 244 1.03 -20.73 -3.03
CA ASP A 244 -0.42 -20.67 -3.19
C ASP A 244 -1.06 -20.26 -1.86
N TRP A 245 -1.14 -18.97 -1.62
CA TRP A 245 -1.69 -18.41 -0.38
C TRP A 245 -3.21 -18.52 -0.37
N GLN A 246 -3.79 -19.11 0.67
CA GLN A 246 -5.26 -19.14 0.84
C GLN A 246 -5.75 -17.83 1.46
N SER A 247 -6.93 -17.31 1.11
CA SER A 247 -7.54 -16.23 1.89
C SER A 247 -7.74 -16.65 3.35
N PRO A 248 -7.84 -15.71 4.30
CA PRO A 248 -8.04 -16.06 5.70
C PRO A 248 -9.26 -16.95 5.97
N ASP A 249 -10.32 -16.82 5.17
CA ASP A 249 -11.54 -17.64 5.22
C ASP A 249 -11.42 -18.97 4.43
N GLY A 250 -10.31 -19.18 3.73
CA GLY A 250 -10.03 -20.36 2.90
C GLY A 250 -10.83 -20.45 1.59
N ALA A 251 -11.53 -19.38 1.19
CA ALA A 251 -12.39 -19.37 0.01
C ALA A 251 -11.62 -19.19 -1.31
N THR A 252 -10.51 -18.45 -1.30
CA THR A 252 -9.74 -18.11 -2.51
C THR A 252 -8.29 -18.55 -2.37
N VAL A 253 -7.64 -18.86 -3.51
CA VAL A 253 -6.22 -19.18 -3.58
C VAL A 253 -5.54 -18.14 -4.46
N ILE A 254 -4.53 -17.48 -3.91
CA ILE A 254 -3.79 -16.39 -4.53
C ILE A 254 -2.38 -16.90 -4.82
N ASN A 255 -2.05 -16.95 -6.12
CA ASN A 255 -0.81 -17.53 -6.62
C ASN A 255 0.27 -16.44 -6.60
N ALA A 256 1.11 -16.43 -5.56
CA ALA A 256 2.21 -15.48 -5.46
C ALA A 256 3.49 -16.08 -6.05
N GLY A 257 4.05 -15.44 -7.08
CA GLY A 257 5.34 -15.82 -7.66
C GLY A 257 6.51 -15.52 -6.71
N LYS A 258 7.71 -16.01 -7.01
CA LYS A 258 8.93 -15.68 -6.25
C LYS A 258 9.13 -14.16 -6.14
N GLY A 259 9.54 -13.68 -4.97
CA GLY A 259 9.86 -12.27 -4.72
C GLY A 259 8.94 -11.64 -3.69
N VAL A 260 8.68 -10.35 -3.85
CA VAL A 260 7.62 -9.62 -3.13
C VAL A 260 6.31 -9.72 -3.91
N PHE A 261 5.20 -9.91 -3.20
CA PHE A 261 3.86 -9.91 -3.79
C PHE A 261 2.91 -9.12 -2.89
N ILE A 262 2.12 -8.20 -3.45
CA ILE A 262 1.12 -7.45 -2.70
C ILE A 262 -0.25 -7.76 -3.27
N ASN A 263 -1.19 -8.20 -2.42
CA ASN A 263 -2.59 -8.29 -2.82
C ASN A 263 -3.34 -7.05 -2.33
N LEU A 264 -3.88 -6.27 -3.25
CA LEU A 264 -4.65 -5.04 -3.00
C LEU A 264 -6.11 -5.22 -3.46
N PRO A 265 -6.96 -5.87 -2.65
CA PRO A 265 -8.39 -5.96 -2.93
C PRO A 265 -9.05 -4.58 -2.83
N THR A 266 -9.88 -4.24 -3.81
CA THR A 266 -10.62 -2.98 -3.84
C THR A 266 -11.97 -3.19 -4.52
N SER A 267 -12.98 -2.42 -4.12
CA SER A 267 -14.26 -2.34 -4.82
C SER A 267 -14.33 -1.19 -5.82
N MET A 268 -13.20 -0.52 -6.07
CA MET A 268 -13.17 0.66 -6.92
C MET A 268 -13.48 0.31 -8.38
N LYS A 269 -14.30 1.18 -8.98
CA LYS A 269 -14.60 1.21 -10.41
C LYS A 269 -14.04 2.51 -10.97
N VAL A 270 -13.13 2.42 -11.92
CA VAL A 270 -12.48 3.59 -12.52
C VAL A 270 -12.75 3.60 -14.02
N ASP A 271 -13.19 4.74 -14.53
CA ASP A 271 -13.33 4.92 -15.98
C ASP A 271 -11.95 4.90 -16.64
N MET A 272 -11.80 4.07 -17.67
CA MET A 272 -10.52 3.87 -18.35
C MET A 272 -10.01 5.16 -19.02
N SER A 273 -10.91 5.98 -19.56
CA SER A 273 -10.53 7.26 -20.17
C SER A 273 -10.07 8.29 -19.13
N GLN A 274 -10.71 8.29 -17.95
CA GLN A 274 -10.24 9.06 -16.80
C GLN A 274 -8.85 8.60 -16.35
N LEU A 275 -8.63 7.29 -16.20
CA LEU A 275 -7.36 6.74 -15.75
C LEU A 275 -6.20 7.10 -16.70
N ILE A 276 -6.44 7.06 -18.02
CA ILE A 276 -5.45 7.44 -19.02
C ILE A 276 -5.14 8.95 -18.96
N THR A 277 -6.17 9.80 -18.92
CA THR A 277 -5.99 11.24 -19.16
C THR A 277 -5.75 12.07 -17.90
N GLN A 278 -6.28 11.62 -16.76
CA GLN A 278 -6.27 12.37 -15.50
C GLN A 278 -5.67 11.56 -14.35
N GLY A 279 -5.82 10.23 -14.40
CA GLY A 279 -5.52 9.32 -13.30
C GLY A 279 -6.63 9.29 -12.24
N VAL A 280 -6.33 8.59 -11.16
CA VAL A 280 -7.06 8.66 -9.90
C VAL A 280 -6.27 9.58 -8.97
N ASP A 281 -6.90 10.65 -8.53
CA ASP A 281 -6.26 11.69 -7.74
C ASP A 281 -5.76 11.15 -6.39
N ARG A 282 -4.60 11.65 -5.97
CA ARG A 282 -4.06 11.39 -4.65
C ARG A 282 -4.91 12.02 -3.54
N LEU A 283 -5.24 11.22 -2.52
CA LEU A 283 -5.85 11.71 -1.28
C LEU A 283 -4.85 12.53 -0.44
N GLN A 284 -5.34 13.48 0.36
CA GLN A 284 -4.48 14.31 1.19
C GLN A 284 -3.82 13.46 2.29
N THR A 285 -2.50 13.36 2.25
CA THR A 285 -1.72 12.47 3.15
C THR A 285 -0.87 13.25 4.14
N HIS A 286 -0.73 14.56 3.93
CA HIS A 286 -0.04 15.49 4.83
C HIS A 286 -0.99 16.59 5.32
N ARG A 287 -0.70 17.15 6.50
CA ARG A 287 -1.58 18.13 7.16
C ARG A 287 -1.68 19.44 6.37
N ASP A 288 -0.55 19.85 5.79
CA ASP A 288 -0.53 20.88 4.76
C ASP A 288 -0.92 20.20 3.45
N ASP A 289 -2.04 20.61 2.85
CA ASP A 289 -2.47 20.08 1.56
C ASP A 289 -1.58 20.64 0.45
N MET A 290 -0.78 19.77 -0.13
CA MET A 290 0.15 20.11 -1.22
C MET A 290 -0.53 19.95 -2.59
N GLY A 291 -1.86 19.69 -2.59
CA GLY A 291 -2.66 19.42 -3.76
C GLY A 291 -2.63 17.95 -4.17
N THR A 292 -3.24 17.62 -5.31
CA THR A 292 -3.28 16.25 -5.83
C THR A 292 -2.05 15.89 -6.67
N ARG A 293 -1.20 16.86 -7.02
CA ARG A 293 -0.12 16.71 -8.02
C ARG A 293 1.25 17.24 -7.60
N LEU A 294 1.38 17.77 -6.38
CA LEU A 294 2.62 18.31 -5.86
C LEU A 294 2.86 17.77 -4.45
N PHE A 295 4.12 17.44 -4.21
CA PHE A 295 4.70 17.27 -2.88
C PHE A 295 5.33 18.58 -2.43
#